data_AF-A0A934RN73-F1
#
_entry.id   AF-A0A934RN73-F1
#
_cell.length_a   1.000
_cell.length_b   1.000
_cell.length_c   1.000
_cell.angle_alpha   90.00
_cell.angle_beta   90.00
_cell.angle_gamma   90.00
#
_symmetry.space_group_name_H-M   'P 1'
#
loop_
_entity.id
_entity.type
_entity.pdbx_description
1 polymer ?
#
loop_
_entity_poly.entity_id
_entity_poly.type
_entity_poly.pdbx_seq_one_letter_code
_entity_poly.pdbx_strand_id
1 'polypeptide(L)'
;MANFFPRWSNFTPLKLAICLGAIGFGVTFIFAVYAGPSSQRVGYQPTQPIPYSHDIHVNQLGLDCRYCHSFVEHGAQANVPSANVCWNCHGPNKVKSDSPMLDPLYAAMGVDRSGQETGAPKQPLEWVRVHKAPDYVFFNHSAHVNRGVSCQSCHGDVDEMKVVHHDQSLTMGWCLDCHRAPEEHLRPIEEVTNLDYDVEKYLKANPIKDAEGNAIETQTEFGKFLAAHWNVKPKESCATCHR
;
A
#
# COMPACT_ATOMS: atom_id res chain seq x y z
N MET A 1 -67.63 0.37 27.80
CA MET A 1 -66.57 -0.36 27.07
C MET A 1 -65.44 -0.61 28.05
N ALA A 2 -65.12 -1.87 28.36
CA ALA A 2 -64.02 -2.17 29.25
C ALA A 2 -62.70 -1.80 28.56
N ASN A 3 -61.87 -0.98 29.21
CA ASN A 3 -60.51 -0.76 28.73
C ASN A 3 -59.74 -2.07 28.88
N PHE A 4 -59.53 -2.77 27.77
CA PHE A 4 -58.79 -4.03 27.74
C PHE A 4 -57.30 -3.83 28.09
N PHE A 5 -56.77 -2.60 27.96
CA PHE A 5 -55.38 -2.27 28.28
C PHE A 5 -55.28 -1.18 29.36
N PRO A 6 -54.40 -1.34 30.37
CA PRO A 6 -54.10 -0.30 31.34
C PRO A 6 -53.49 0.96 30.70
N ARG A 7 -53.70 2.14 31.29
CA ARG A 7 -53.16 3.42 30.77
C ARG A 7 -51.63 3.45 30.63
N TRP A 8 -50.90 2.67 31.41
CA TRP A 8 -49.44 2.59 31.31
C TRP A 8 -48.97 1.95 30.00
N SER A 9 -49.84 1.19 29.32
CA SER A 9 -49.53 0.53 28.05
C SER A 9 -49.38 1.51 26.88
N ASN A 10 -49.87 2.75 27.00
CA ASN A 10 -49.65 3.80 26.00
C ASN A 10 -48.17 4.20 25.86
N PHE A 11 -47.35 3.98 26.91
CA PHE A 11 -45.91 4.24 26.88
C PHE A 11 -45.09 3.05 26.35
N THR A 12 -45.68 1.86 26.26
CA THR A 12 -45.01 0.66 25.75
C THR A 12 -44.45 0.83 24.33
N PRO A 13 -45.18 1.38 23.33
CA PRO A 13 -44.61 1.58 21.98
C PRO A 13 -43.42 2.55 21.99
N LEU A 14 -43.45 3.60 22.81
CA LEU A 14 -42.33 4.53 22.96
C LEU A 14 -41.11 3.84 23.60
N LYS A 15 -41.31 3.05 24.65
CA LYS A 15 -40.23 2.26 25.28
C LYS A 15 -39.62 1.27 24.30
N LEU A 16 -40.44 0.57 23.51
CA LEU A 16 -39.97 -0.34 22.48
C LEU A 16 -39.18 0.39 21.39
N ALA A 17 -39.65 1.55 20.93
CA ALA A 17 -38.92 2.37 19.96
C ALA A 17 -37.55 2.83 20.51
N ILE A 18 -37.49 3.25 21.77
CA ILE A 18 -36.23 3.63 22.43
C ILE A 18 -35.30 2.42 22.55
N CYS A 19 -35.80 1.25 22.98
CA CYS A 19 -34.99 0.04 23.08
C CYS A 19 -34.45 -0.40 21.72
N LEU A 20 -35.28 -0.42 20.67
CA LEU A 20 -34.86 -0.76 19.31
C LEU A 20 -33.85 0.26 18.76
N GLY A 21 -34.06 1.55 19.02
CA GLY A 21 -33.12 2.61 18.65
C GLY A 21 -31.76 2.43 19.36
N ALA A 22 -31.77 2.12 20.65
CA ALA A 22 -30.55 1.88 21.42
C ALA A 22 -29.82 0.62 20.95
N ILE A 23 -30.53 -0.46 20.63
CA ILE A 23 -29.94 -1.67 20.04
C ILE A 23 -29.34 -1.37 18.67
N GLY A 24 -30.09 -0.69 17.80
CA GLY A 24 -29.63 -0.30 16.47
C GLY A 24 -28.36 0.55 16.55
N PHE A 25 -28.34 1.57 17.41
CA PHE A 25 -27.16 2.39 17.67
C PHE A 25 -26.00 1.57 18.25
N GLY A 26 -26.25 0.68 19.21
CA GLY A 26 -25.22 -0.16 19.80
C GLY A 26 -24.56 -1.07 18.77
N VAL A 27 -25.35 -1.70 17.89
CA VAL A 27 -24.83 -2.57 16.82
C VAL A 27 -24.02 -1.77 15.79
N THR A 28 -24.54 -0.63 15.34
CA THR A 28 -23.81 0.20 14.35
C THR A 28 -22.52 0.77 14.94
N PHE A 29 -22.53 1.19 16.19
CA PHE A 29 -21.34 1.69 16.88
C PHE A 29 -20.28 0.60 17.04
N ILE A 30 -20.67 -0.60 17.51
CA ILE A 30 -19.75 -1.74 17.63
C ILE A 30 -19.16 -2.08 16.26
N PHE A 31 -19.99 -2.19 15.23
CA PHE A 31 -19.52 -2.49 13.89
C PHE A 31 -18.53 -1.41 13.39
N ALA A 32 -18.83 -0.13 13.54
CA ALA A 32 -17.96 0.95 13.11
C ALA A 32 -16.58 0.93 13.79
N VAL A 33 -16.52 0.57 15.07
CA VAL A 33 -15.24 0.44 15.80
C VAL A 33 -14.45 -0.78 15.32
N TYR A 34 -15.10 -1.94 15.18
CA TYR A 34 -14.43 -3.19 14.81
C TYR A 34 -14.15 -3.34 13.32
N ALA A 35 -14.84 -2.60 12.46
CA ALA A 35 -14.58 -2.53 11.02
C ALA A 35 -13.71 -1.31 10.64
N GLY A 36 -13.37 -0.46 11.62
CA GLY A 36 -12.60 0.77 11.40
C GLY A 36 -11.09 0.53 11.17
N PRO A 37 -10.32 1.58 10.83
CA PRO A 37 -8.93 1.47 10.39
C PRO A 37 -7.98 0.79 11.40
N SER A 38 -8.23 0.97 12.70
CA SER A 38 -7.44 0.36 13.78
C SER A 38 -7.48 -1.18 13.74
N SER A 39 -8.59 -1.76 13.29
CA SER A 39 -8.75 -3.21 13.10
C SER A 39 -8.06 -3.71 11.82
N GLN A 40 -7.79 -2.82 10.87
CA GLN A 40 -7.21 -3.10 9.55
C GLN A 40 -5.70 -2.88 9.51
N ARG A 41 -5.07 -2.69 10.67
CA ARG A 41 -3.62 -2.45 10.84
C ARG A 41 -3.11 -1.17 10.19
N VAL A 42 -3.98 -0.25 9.77
CA VAL A 42 -3.57 1.07 9.28
C VAL A 42 -2.77 1.78 10.38
N GLY A 43 -1.60 2.31 10.02
CA GLY A 43 -0.63 2.89 10.94
C GLY A 43 0.31 1.88 11.62
N TYR A 44 0.22 0.58 11.31
CA TYR A 44 1.16 -0.41 11.84
C TYR A 44 2.58 -0.11 11.35
N GLN A 45 3.48 0.20 12.29
CA GLN A 45 4.84 0.65 12.03
C GLN A 45 5.83 -0.07 12.96
N PRO A 46 6.29 -1.28 12.59
CA PRO A 46 7.18 -2.05 13.44
C PRO A 46 8.61 -1.48 13.44
N THR A 47 9.32 -1.71 14.54
CA THR A 47 10.78 -1.52 14.60
C THR A 47 11.48 -2.50 13.66
N GLN A 48 12.40 -1.99 12.85
CA GLN A 48 13.17 -2.77 11.88
C GLN A 48 14.59 -3.06 12.41
N PRO A 49 15.26 -4.12 11.93
CA PRO A 49 16.64 -4.43 12.33
C PRO A 49 17.61 -3.29 11.99
N ILE A 50 17.40 -2.65 10.83
CA ILE A 50 18.09 -1.41 10.44
C ILE A 50 17.00 -0.33 10.30
N PRO A 51 17.16 0.87 10.90
CA PRO A 51 16.20 1.97 10.74
C PRO A 51 16.36 2.62 9.36
N TYR A 52 16.01 1.87 8.31
CA TYR A 52 16.08 2.32 6.93
C TYR A 52 15.03 3.40 6.65
N SER A 53 15.49 4.57 6.24
CA SER A 53 14.65 5.72 5.87
C SER A 53 14.44 5.75 4.36
N HIS A 54 13.20 5.59 3.89
CA HIS A 54 12.88 5.78 2.48
C HIS A 54 13.00 7.26 2.08
N ASP A 55 12.75 8.19 3.01
CA ASP A 55 12.96 9.63 2.79
C ASP A 55 14.37 10.01 2.38
N ILE A 56 15.38 9.44 3.03
CA ILE A 56 16.76 9.73 2.61
C ILE A 56 17.03 9.13 1.23
N HIS A 57 16.59 7.91 0.97
CA HIS A 57 16.97 7.17 -0.23
C HIS A 57 16.19 7.58 -1.48
N VAL A 58 14.91 7.90 -1.34
CA VAL A 58 14.02 8.22 -2.44
C VAL A 58 13.92 9.73 -2.60
N ASN A 59 13.41 10.45 -1.61
CA ASN A 59 13.17 11.89 -1.70
C ASN A 59 14.48 12.70 -1.79
N GLN A 60 15.45 12.45 -0.89
CA GLN A 60 16.69 13.25 -0.86
C GLN A 60 17.74 12.82 -1.90
N LEU A 61 17.83 11.52 -2.21
CA LEU A 61 18.84 10.95 -3.11
C LEU A 61 18.32 10.61 -4.51
N GLY A 62 17.00 10.58 -4.72
CA GLY A 62 16.39 10.31 -6.01
C GLY A 62 16.51 8.86 -6.50
N LEU A 63 16.66 7.87 -5.60
CA LEU A 63 16.74 6.47 -6.01
C LEU A 63 15.37 5.97 -6.47
N ASP A 64 15.32 5.41 -7.69
CA ASP A 64 14.14 4.74 -8.21
C ASP A 64 13.81 3.48 -7.36
N CYS A 65 12.52 3.26 -7.10
CA CYS A 65 12.03 2.17 -6.26
C CYS A 65 12.57 0.79 -6.69
N ARG A 66 12.75 0.59 -8.00
CA ARG A 66 13.17 -0.69 -8.61
C ARG A 66 14.65 -0.99 -8.39
N TYR A 67 15.46 -0.01 -7.97
CA TYR A 67 16.85 -0.27 -7.59
C TYR A 67 16.93 -1.30 -6.46
N CYS A 68 16.06 -1.16 -5.46
CA CYS A 68 15.95 -2.10 -4.33
C CYS A 68 14.90 -3.18 -4.57
N HIS A 69 13.73 -2.80 -5.11
CA HIS A 69 12.59 -3.68 -5.35
C HIS A 69 12.55 -4.19 -6.80
N SER A 70 13.68 -4.73 -7.26
CA SER A 70 13.94 -5.04 -8.67
C SER A 70 12.99 -6.05 -9.34
N PHE A 71 12.28 -6.87 -8.57
CA PHE A 71 11.38 -7.88 -9.11
C PHE A 71 9.91 -7.44 -9.20
N VAL A 72 9.61 -6.19 -8.82
CA VAL A 72 8.23 -5.67 -8.76
C VAL A 72 7.51 -5.69 -10.13
N GLU A 73 8.25 -5.49 -11.23
CA GLU A 73 7.71 -5.50 -12.61
C GLU A 73 7.61 -6.91 -13.19
N HIS A 74 8.19 -7.93 -12.56
CA HIS A 74 8.29 -9.28 -13.13
C HIS A 74 7.59 -10.34 -12.31
N GLY A 75 7.45 -10.12 -11.01
CA GLY A 75 6.96 -11.11 -10.07
C GLY A 75 5.67 -10.75 -9.37
N ALA A 76 5.09 -11.78 -8.74
CA ALA A 76 3.95 -11.60 -7.86
C ALA A 76 4.30 -10.86 -6.57
N GLN A 77 5.53 -11.05 -6.08
CA GLN A 77 6.04 -10.42 -4.87
C GLN A 77 7.12 -9.42 -5.25
N ALA A 78 7.02 -8.18 -4.75
CA ALA A 78 8.15 -7.28 -4.69
C ALA A 78 9.18 -7.85 -3.71
N ASN A 79 10.41 -8.06 -4.16
CA ASN A 79 11.48 -8.54 -3.30
C ASN A 79 11.84 -7.47 -2.27
N VAL A 80 12.20 -7.90 -1.06
CA VAL A 80 13.01 -7.06 -0.16
C VAL A 80 14.47 -7.20 -0.63
N PRO A 81 15.24 -6.11 -0.74
CA PRO A 81 16.62 -6.20 -1.23
C PRO A 81 17.47 -7.12 -0.34
N SER A 82 18.38 -7.86 -0.97
CA SER A 82 19.41 -8.60 -0.24
C SER A 82 20.40 -7.63 0.41
N ALA A 83 21.12 -8.09 1.43
CA ALA A 83 22.18 -7.32 2.09
C ALA A 83 23.23 -6.76 1.10
N ASN A 84 23.47 -7.45 -0.02
CA ASN A 84 24.40 -7.01 -1.06
C ASN A 84 24.01 -5.66 -1.69
N VAL A 85 22.71 -5.39 -1.84
CA VAL A 85 22.25 -4.10 -2.42
C VAL A 85 22.65 -2.95 -1.50
N CYS A 86 22.45 -3.12 -0.18
CA CYS A 86 22.91 -2.16 0.81
C CYS A 86 24.45 -2.05 0.82
N TRP A 87 25.14 -3.18 0.69
CA TRP A 87 26.60 -3.27 0.72
C TRP A 87 27.31 -2.50 -0.40
N ASN A 88 26.64 -2.37 -1.56
CA ASN A 88 27.16 -1.59 -2.68
C ASN A 88 27.51 -0.15 -2.28
N CYS A 89 26.76 0.45 -1.34
CA CYS A 89 26.96 1.81 -0.87
C CYS A 89 27.43 1.90 0.59
N HIS A 90 27.14 0.91 1.43
CA HIS A 90 27.38 0.96 2.88
C HIS A 90 28.51 0.04 3.39
N GLY A 91 29.24 -0.59 2.48
CA GLY A 91 30.46 -1.34 2.82
C GLY A 91 31.58 -0.46 3.40
N PRO A 92 32.74 -1.05 3.76
CA PRO A 92 33.85 -0.37 4.40
C PRO A 92 34.32 0.86 3.62
N ASN A 93 34.57 1.96 4.33
CA ASN A 93 35.01 3.25 3.77
C ASN A 93 34.04 3.89 2.77
N LYS A 94 32.76 3.55 2.83
CA LYS A 94 31.70 4.14 2.01
C LYS A 94 30.71 4.95 2.86
N VAL A 95 29.48 5.10 2.39
CA VAL A 95 28.46 5.95 3.02
C VAL A 95 28.12 5.42 4.41
N LYS A 96 28.35 6.24 5.44
CA LYS A 96 27.99 5.93 6.84
C LYS A 96 28.52 4.58 7.33
N SER A 97 29.65 4.09 6.78
CA SER A 97 30.20 2.77 7.06
C SER A 97 30.61 2.56 8.53
N ASP A 98 30.76 3.64 9.28
CA ASP A 98 31.06 3.72 10.71
C ASP A 98 29.81 3.73 11.61
N SER A 99 28.61 3.86 11.04
CA SER A 99 27.37 3.97 11.81
C SER A 99 27.04 2.66 12.53
N PRO A 100 26.77 2.69 13.86
CA PRO A 100 26.34 1.50 14.61
C PRO A 100 25.00 0.95 14.12
N MET A 101 24.16 1.77 13.49
CA MET A 101 22.88 1.33 12.91
C MET A 101 23.05 0.30 11.78
N LEU A 102 24.26 0.18 11.22
CA LEU A 102 24.58 -0.80 10.18
C LEU A 102 25.21 -2.08 10.73
N ASP A 103 25.38 -2.25 12.05
CA ASP A 103 25.90 -3.50 12.62
C ASP A 103 25.19 -4.75 12.08
N PRO A 104 23.84 -4.78 11.92
CA PRO A 104 23.15 -5.93 11.33
C PRO A 104 23.56 -6.19 9.88
N LEU A 105 23.89 -5.15 9.10
CA LEU A 105 24.37 -5.31 7.72
C LEU A 105 25.76 -5.95 7.69
N TYR A 106 26.67 -5.53 8.57
CA TYR A 106 28.01 -6.12 8.68
C TYR A 106 27.93 -7.59 9.14
N ALA A 107 27.06 -7.90 10.11
CA ALA A 107 26.78 -9.27 10.54
C ALA A 107 26.18 -10.13 9.40
N ALA A 108 25.30 -9.56 8.57
CA ALA A 108 24.75 -10.24 7.40
C ALA A 108 25.80 -10.51 6.31
N MET A 109 26.78 -9.63 6.18
CA MET A 109 27.87 -9.81 5.23
C MET A 109 28.99 -10.71 5.76
N GLY A 110 29.10 -10.87 7.08
CA GLY A 110 30.10 -11.71 7.75
C GLY A 110 31.47 -11.05 7.84
N VAL A 111 31.52 -9.72 7.89
CA VAL A 111 32.76 -8.95 7.90
C VAL A 111 32.77 -7.91 9.02
N ASP A 112 33.97 -7.53 9.45
CA ASP A 112 34.16 -6.43 10.39
C ASP A 112 34.12 -5.06 9.68
N ARG A 113 34.28 -3.98 10.45
CA ARG A 113 34.27 -2.60 9.93
C ARG A 113 35.43 -2.29 8.98
N SER A 114 36.51 -3.07 9.02
CA SER A 114 37.63 -2.96 8.07
C SER A 114 37.37 -3.70 6.76
N GLY A 115 36.33 -4.54 6.71
CA GLY A 115 36.00 -5.39 5.57
C GLY A 115 36.65 -6.77 5.62
N GLN A 116 37.29 -7.14 6.72
CA GLN A 116 37.88 -8.46 6.89
C GLN A 116 36.81 -9.46 7.33
N GLU A 117 36.85 -10.67 6.80
CA GLU A 117 35.94 -11.73 7.22
C GLU A 117 36.15 -12.06 8.70
N THR A 118 35.06 -12.11 9.45
CA THR A 118 35.12 -12.40 10.89
C THR A 118 35.24 -13.90 11.19
N GLY A 119 34.99 -14.74 10.18
CA GLY A 119 34.84 -16.19 10.35
C GLY A 119 33.55 -16.61 11.09
N ALA A 120 32.70 -15.66 11.49
CA ALA A 120 31.42 -15.94 12.11
C ALA A 120 30.37 -16.35 11.06
N PRO A 121 29.37 -17.17 11.42
CA PRO A 121 28.24 -17.46 10.53
C PRO A 121 27.50 -16.18 10.14
N LYS A 122 27.24 -16.00 8.84
CA LYS A 122 26.46 -14.85 8.34
C LYS A 122 25.04 -14.89 8.89
N GLN A 123 24.55 -13.77 9.41
CA GLN A 123 23.20 -13.63 9.96
C GLN A 123 22.32 -12.82 9.00
N PRO A 124 21.35 -13.44 8.30
CA PRO A 124 20.48 -12.70 7.38
C PRO A 124 19.74 -11.54 8.07
N LEU A 125 19.46 -10.48 7.32
CA LEU A 125 18.64 -9.37 7.82
C LEU A 125 17.18 -9.83 8.00
N GLU A 126 16.74 -9.88 9.25
CA GLU A 126 15.38 -10.28 9.63
C GLU A 126 14.41 -9.09 9.59
N TRP A 127 14.04 -8.66 8.38
CA TRP A 127 13.07 -7.59 8.18
C TRP A 127 11.68 -7.98 8.68
N VAL A 128 11.02 -7.05 9.38
CA VAL A 128 9.62 -7.22 9.81
C VAL A 128 8.70 -6.73 8.70
N ARG A 129 7.93 -7.65 8.12
CA ARG A 129 7.02 -7.34 7.01
C ARG A 129 5.84 -6.47 7.49
N VAL A 130 5.68 -5.29 6.86
CA VAL A 130 4.59 -4.34 7.16
C VAL A 130 3.31 -4.67 6.41
N HIS A 131 3.42 -4.89 5.10
CA HIS A 131 2.30 -5.24 4.23
C HIS A 131 2.24 -6.75 4.04
N LYS A 132 1.26 -7.40 4.67
CA LYS A 132 1.02 -8.84 4.50
C LYS A 132 -0.48 -9.08 4.25
N ALA A 133 -0.83 -9.40 3.01
CA ALA A 133 -2.12 -10.00 2.72
C ALA A 133 -2.20 -11.40 3.36
N PRO A 134 -3.41 -11.88 3.73
CA PRO A 134 -3.57 -13.25 4.23
C PRO A 134 -3.05 -14.28 3.24
N ASP A 135 -2.57 -15.43 3.73
CA ASP A 135 -1.88 -16.41 2.89
C ASP A 135 -2.82 -17.11 1.87
N TYR A 136 -4.15 -16.98 2.04
CA TYR A 136 -5.18 -17.40 1.06
C TYR A 136 -5.50 -16.32 0.01
N VAL A 137 -4.73 -15.23 -0.03
CA VAL A 137 -4.82 -14.16 -1.01
C VAL A 137 -3.53 -14.14 -1.83
N PHE A 138 -3.65 -14.55 -3.08
CA PHE A 138 -2.61 -14.40 -4.09
C PHE A 138 -2.66 -12.99 -4.68
N PHE A 139 -1.71 -12.14 -4.27
CA PHE A 139 -1.47 -10.83 -4.87
C PHE A 139 -0.32 -10.89 -5.88
N ASN A 140 -0.40 -10.12 -6.96
CA ASN A 140 0.65 -10.07 -7.97
C ASN A 140 1.05 -8.63 -8.33
N HIS A 141 2.23 -8.17 -7.90
CA HIS A 141 2.73 -6.82 -8.18
C HIS A 141 2.84 -6.53 -9.68
N SER A 142 3.43 -7.44 -10.47
CA SER A 142 3.63 -7.22 -11.91
C SER A 142 2.34 -7.06 -12.69
N ALA A 143 1.23 -7.62 -12.19
CA ALA A 143 -0.08 -7.45 -12.81
C ALA A 143 -0.62 -6.02 -12.69
N HIS A 144 -0.18 -5.27 -11.67
CA HIS A 144 -0.64 -3.90 -11.38
C HIS A 144 0.33 -2.86 -11.92
N VAL A 145 1.62 -2.99 -11.59
CA VAL A 145 2.67 -2.03 -11.98
C VAL A 145 2.78 -1.93 -13.50
N ASN A 146 2.77 -3.06 -14.21
CA ASN A 146 2.80 -3.06 -15.69
C ASN A 146 1.50 -2.57 -16.34
N ARG A 147 0.49 -2.24 -15.54
CA ARG A 147 -0.79 -1.71 -15.99
C ARG A 147 -1.03 -0.29 -15.49
N GLY A 148 0.00 0.43 -15.04
CA GLY A 148 -0.12 1.84 -14.70
C GLY A 148 -0.66 2.11 -13.30
N VAL A 149 -0.57 1.14 -12.38
CA VAL A 149 -0.90 1.36 -10.96
C VAL A 149 0.36 1.69 -10.19
N SER A 150 0.38 2.85 -9.53
CA SER A 150 1.55 3.34 -8.78
C SER A 150 1.74 2.67 -7.42
N CYS A 151 2.99 2.66 -6.97
CA CYS A 151 3.38 2.29 -5.61
C CYS A 151 2.60 3.13 -4.57
N GLN A 152 2.45 4.43 -4.80
CA GLN A 152 1.84 5.38 -3.87
C GLN A 152 0.37 5.08 -3.60
N SER A 153 -0.35 4.59 -4.62
CA SER A 153 -1.77 4.25 -4.49
C SER A 153 -2.05 3.16 -3.45
N CYS A 154 -1.06 2.30 -3.17
CA CYS A 154 -1.20 1.18 -2.22
C CYS A 154 -0.35 1.37 -0.95
N HIS A 155 0.82 2.00 -1.09
CA HIS A 155 1.82 2.11 -0.02
C HIS A 155 1.90 3.50 0.60
N GLY A 156 1.09 4.46 0.14
CA GLY A 156 1.14 5.85 0.56
C GLY A 156 2.41 6.56 0.07
N ASP A 157 2.67 7.72 0.67
CA ASP A 157 3.84 8.58 0.38
C ASP A 157 5.11 7.98 0.99
N VAL A 158 5.52 6.83 0.46
CA VAL A 158 6.63 6.02 0.99
C VAL A 158 7.96 6.77 0.96
N ASP A 159 8.13 7.67 0.01
CA ASP A 159 9.26 8.58 -0.08
C ASP A 159 9.32 9.61 1.04
N GLU A 160 8.25 9.85 1.79
CA GLU A 160 8.31 10.67 3.01
C GLU A 160 8.46 9.82 4.28
N MET A 161 8.42 8.49 4.16
CA MET A 161 8.45 7.57 5.29
C MET A 161 9.87 7.32 5.79
N LYS A 162 10.18 7.89 6.97
CA LYS A 162 11.40 7.54 7.74
C LYS A 162 11.39 6.09 8.25
N VAL A 163 10.20 5.57 8.52
CA VAL A 163 9.95 4.16 8.81
C VAL A 163 8.64 3.83 8.12
N VAL A 164 8.63 2.76 7.33
CA VAL A 164 7.42 2.34 6.60
C VAL A 164 6.33 1.95 7.58
N HIS A 165 5.13 2.45 7.33
CA HIS A 165 3.91 2.04 8.02
C HIS A 165 2.89 1.51 7.01
N HIS A 166 1.85 0.87 7.53
CA HIS A 166 0.75 0.36 6.72
C HIS A 166 -0.23 1.51 6.44
N ASP A 167 -0.19 2.06 5.22
CA ASP A 167 -0.93 3.29 4.87
C ASP A 167 -2.40 3.00 4.51
N GLN A 168 -2.62 2.10 3.55
CA GLN A 168 -3.96 1.72 3.09
C GLN A 168 -4.48 0.51 3.83
N SER A 169 -5.80 0.34 3.92
CA SER A 169 -6.39 -0.82 4.62
C SER A 169 -6.07 -2.17 3.98
N LEU A 170 -5.85 -2.17 2.65
CA LEU A 170 -5.63 -3.36 1.81
C LEU A 170 -6.64 -4.50 2.08
N THR A 171 -7.86 -4.13 2.46
CA THR A 171 -8.96 -5.06 2.65
C THR A 171 -9.55 -5.48 1.31
N MET A 172 -10.31 -6.58 1.29
CA MET A 172 -11.01 -7.02 0.07
C MET A 172 -11.91 -5.92 -0.51
N GLY A 173 -12.62 -5.15 0.34
CA GLY A 173 -13.45 -4.03 -0.09
C GLY A 173 -12.63 -2.98 -0.84
N TRP A 174 -11.54 -2.53 -0.22
CA TRP A 174 -10.61 -1.58 -0.82
C TRP A 174 -10.05 -2.06 -2.17
N CYS A 175 -9.62 -3.32 -2.25
CA CYS A 175 -9.14 -3.90 -3.52
C CYS A 175 -10.23 -3.95 -4.59
N LEU A 176 -11.46 -4.33 -4.21
CA LEU A 176 -12.58 -4.44 -5.14
C LEU A 176 -13.08 -3.08 -5.62
N ASP A 177 -13.05 -2.06 -4.77
CA ASP A 177 -13.44 -0.70 -5.16
C ASP A 177 -12.50 -0.18 -6.26
N CYS A 178 -11.18 -0.41 -6.12
CA CYS A 178 -10.21 -0.14 -7.17
C CYS A 178 -10.43 -1.03 -8.42
N HIS A 179 -10.72 -2.32 -8.27
CA HIS A 179 -11.01 -3.19 -9.43
C HIS A 179 -12.27 -2.78 -10.20
N ARG A 180 -13.26 -2.16 -9.54
CA ARG A 180 -14.50 -1.68 -10.15
C ARG A 180 -14.34 -0.33 -10.85
N ALA A 181 -13.44 0.51 -10.35
CA ALA A 181 -13.15 1.84 -10.88
C ALA A 181 -11.64 2.06 -11.07
N PRO A 182 -10.96 1.25 -11.91
CA PRO A 182 -9.51 1.36 -12.09
C PRO A 182 -9.10 2.71 -12.68
N GLU A 183 -9.96 3.36 -13.47
CA GLU A 183 -9.68 4.64 -14.12
C GLU A 183 -9.30 5.77 -13.14
N GLU A 184 -9.73 5.68 -11.89
CA GLU A 184 -9.40 6.66 -10.84
C GLU A 184 -7.94 6.54 -10.36
N HIS A 185 -7.25 5.45 -10.73
CA HIS A 185 -5.91 5.13 -10.22
C HIS A 185 -4.86 4.87 -11.32
N LEU A 186 -5.31 4.70 -12.56
CA LEU A 186 -4.42 4.45 -13.69
C LEU A 186 -3.62 5.71 -14.07
N ARG A 187 -2.33 5.52 -14.32
CA ARG A 187 -1.42 6.53 -14.85
C ARG A 187 -0.54 5.94 -15.96
N PRO A 188 0.13 6.77 -16.78
CA PRO A 188 1.10 6.32 -17.78
C PRO A 188 2.14 5.37 -17.16
N ILE A 189 2.54 4.32 -17.88
CA ILE A 189 3.46 3.28 -17.33
C ILE A 189 4.80 3.91 -16.92
N GLU A 190 5.26 4.91 -17.66
CA GLU A 190 6.46 5.68 -17.39
C GLU A 190 6.38 6.52 -16.10
N GLU A 191 5.17 6.80 -15.61
CA GLU A 191 4.93 7.61 -14.40
C GLU A 191 4.60 6.75 -13.16
N VAL A 192 4.69 5.43 -13.25
CA VAL A 192 4.31 4.50 -12.17
C VAL A 192 5.15 4.69 -10.91
N THR A 193 6.46 4.92 -11.06
CA THR A 193 7.39 5.20 -9.96
C THR A 193 7.58 6.70 -9.71
N ASN A 194 6.93 7.58 -10.47
CA ASN A 194 6.94 9.01 -10.21
C ASN A 194 5.92 9.35 -9.11
N LEU A 195 6.43 9.77 -7.95
CA LEU A 195 5.63 10.07 -6.76
C LEU A 195 5.11 11.51 -6.77
N ASP A 196 5.70 12.39 -7.60
CA ASP A 196 5.24 13.76 -7.86
C ASP A 196 4.25 13.85 -9.03
N TYR A 197 3.71 12.71 -9.47
CA TYR A 197 2.81 12.66 -10.63
C TYR A 197 1.50 13.40 -10.34
N ASP A 198 1.16 14.33 -11.23
CA ASP A 198 -0.10 15.04 -11.26
C ASP A 198 -0.69 14.95 -12.67
N VAL A 199 -1.94 14.51 -12.76
CA VAL A 199 -2.60 14.26 -14.05
C VAL A 199 -2.82 15.53 -14.85
N GLU A 200 -3.17 16.64 -14.19
CA GLU A 200 -3.40 17.90 -14.90
C GLU A 200 -2.10 18.43 -15.51
N LYS A 201 -1.00 18.37 -14.75
CA LYS A 201 0.33 18.76 -15.21
C LYS A 201 0.78 17.86 -16.36
N TYR A 202 0.56 16.55 -16.26
CA TYR A 202 0.89 15.62 -17.33
C TYR A 202 0.10 15.90 -18.61
N LEU A 203 -1.21 16.10 -18.52
CA LEU A 203 -2.09 16.38 -19.68
C LEU A 203 -1.83 17.76 -20.29
N LYS A 204 -1.42 18.76 -19.49
CA LYS A 204 -0.96 20.07 -20.00
C LYS A 204 0.32 19.95 -20.80
N ALA A 205 1.27 19.11 -20.36
CA ALA A 205 2.51 18.87 -21.07
C ALA A 205 2.33 17.93 -22.29
N ASN A 206 1.39 17.00 -22.21
CA ASN A 206 1.10 15.99 -23.21
C ASN A 206 -0.40 16.01 -23.56
N PRO A 207 -0.84 16.87 -24.49
CA PRO A 207 -2.24 16.94 -24.87
C PRO A 207 -2.71 15.65 -25.54
N ILE A 208 -3.65 14.96 -24.91
CA ILE A 208 -4.25 13.71 -25.40
C ILE A 208 -5.71 13.97 -25.75
N LYS A 209 -6.18 13.32 -26.81
CA LYS A 209 -7.56 13.39 -27.28
C LYS A 209 -8.22 12.02 -27.24
N ASP A 210 -9.53 12.01 -26.98
CA ASP A 210 -10.35 10.81 -27.07
C ASP A 210 -10.57 10.36 -28.53
N ALA A 211 -11.33 9.29 -28.74
CA ALA A 211 -11.62 8.75 -30.06
C ALA A 211 -12.46 9.71 -30.93
N GLU A 212 -13.22 10.59 -30.28
CA GLU A 212 -14.09 11.60 -30.88
C GLU A 212 -13.35 12.92 -31.18
N GLY A 213 -12.11 13.07 -30.71
CA GLY A 213 -11.25 14.23 -30.93
C GLY A 213 -11.37 15.33 -29.86
N ASN A 214 -12.08 15.09 -28.76
CA ASN A 214 -12.16 16.00 -27.61
C ASN A 214 -10.90 15.88 -26.75
N ALA A 215 -10.50 16.98 -26.10
CA ALA A 215 -9.38 16.97 -25.17
C ALA A 215 -9.76 16.22 -23.89
N ILE A 216 -8.85 15.38 -23.41
CA ILE A 216 -8.95 14.72 -22.11
C ILE A 216 -8.34 15.65 -21.06
N GLU A 217 -9.10 15.96 -20.02
CA GLU A 217 -8.67 16.91 -18.98
C GLU A 217 -8.68 16.32 -17.57
N THR A 218 -9.48 15.28 -17.34
CA THR A 218 -9.68 14.70 -16.00
C THR A 218 -8.96 13.35 -15.80
N GLN A 219 -8.69 13.00 -14.55
CA GLN A 219 -8.17 11.68 -14.16
C GLN A 219 -9.06 10.55 -14.68
N THR A 220 -10.36 10.63 -14.47
CA THR A 220 -11.32 9.60 -14.88
C THR A 220 -11.33 9.40 -16.40
N GLU A 221 -11.35 10.47 -17.19
CA GLU A 221 -11.31 10.38 -18.66
C GLU A 221 -9.99 9.78 -19.14
N PHE A 222 -8.87 10.22 -18.55
CA PHE A 222 -7.57 9.71 -18.93
C PHE A 222 -7.39 8.25 -18.52
N GLY A 223 -7.81 7.89 -17.31
CA GLY A 223 -7.81 6.51 -16.84
C GLY A 223 -8.68 5.60 -17.71
N LYS A 224 -9.84 6.05 -18.19
CA LYS A 224 -10.66 5.30 -19.16
C LYS A 224 -9.95 5.11 -20.48
N PHE A 225 -9.27 6.15 -20.98
CA PHE A 225 -8.43 6.06 -22.17
C PHE A 225 -7.32 5.03 -21.99
N LEU A 226 -6.59 5.07 -20.86
CA LEU A 226 -5.53 4.11 -20.54
C LEU A 226 -6.06 2.69 -20.37
N ALA A 227 -7.18 2.52 -19.69
CA ALA A 227 -7.85 1.24 -19.52
C ALA A 227 -8.23 0.61 -20.87
N ALA A 228 -8.77 1.42 -21.79
CA ALA A 228 -9.09 0.99 -23.15
C ALA A 228 -7.82 0.66 -23.96
N HIS A 229 -6.82 1.56 -23.94
CA HIS A 229 -5.58 1.43 -24.69
C HIS A 229 -4.78 0.19 -24.30
N TRP A 230 -4.72 -0.13 -23.00
CA TRP A 230 -4.01 -1.30 -22.48
C TRP A 230 -4.88 -2.52 -22.27
N ASN A 231 -6.18 -2.44 -22.58
CA ASN A 231 -7.16 -3.52 -22.36
C ASN A 231 -7.12 -4.01 -20.89
N VAL A 232 -7.14 -3.06 -19.96
CA VAL A 232 -7.19 -3.32 -18.51
C VAL A 232 -8.58 -3.84 -18.16
N LYS A 233 -8.65 -5.10 -17.73
CA LYS A 233 -9.88 -5.79 -17.35
C LYS A 233 -9.69 -6.42 -15.97
N PRO A 234 -9.78 -5.62 -14.89
CA PRO A 234 -9.70 -6.17 -13.55
C PRO A 234 -10.80 -7.20 -13.35
N LYS A 235 -10.48 -8.30 -12.67
CA LYS A 235 -11.44 -9.35 -12.39
C LYS A 235 -11.92 -9.20 -10.95
N GLU A 236 -13.23 -9.31 -10.76
CA GLU A 236 -13.87 -9.30 -9.43
C GLU A 236 -14.19 -10.72 -8.93
N SER A 237 -13.82 -11.75 -9.70
CA SER A 237 -14.07 -13.15 -9.34
C SER A 237 -13.15 -13.61 -8.21
N CYS A 238 -13.62 -14.54 -7.37
CA CYS A 238 -12.79 -15.13 -6.32
C CYS A 238 -11.52 -15.79 -6.88
N ALA A 239 -11.59 -16.43 -8.05
CA ALA A 239 -10.46 -17.11 -8.70
C ALA A 239 -9.31 -16.16 -9.08
N THR A 240 -9.54 -14.85 -9.07
CA THR A 240 -8.50 -13.84 -9.32
C THR A 240 -7.46 -13.83 -8.21
N CYS A 241 -7.90 -13.92 -6.95
CA CYS A 241 -7.07 -13.69 -5.77
C CYS A 241 -7.10 -14.86 -4.77
N HIS A 242 -8.15 -15.68 -4.75
CA HIS A 242 -8.33 -16.79 -3.81
C HIS A 242 -8.09 -18.13 -4.53
N ARG A 243 -6.82 -18.52 -4.63
CA ARG A 243 -6.37 -19.73 -5.32
C ARG A 243 -5.32 -20.49 -4.53
#